data_AF-A0A267GEE3-F1
#
_entry.id   AF-A0A267GEE3-F1
#
_cell.length_a   1.000
_cell.length_b   1.000
_cell.length_c   1.000
_cell.angle_alpha   90.00
_cell.angle_beta   90.00
_cell.angle_gamma   90.00
#
_symmetry.space_group_name_H-M   'P 1'
#
loop_
_entity.id
_entity.type
_entity.pdbx_description
1 polymer ?
#
loop_
_entity_poly.entity_id
_entity_poly.type
_entity_poly.pdbx_seq_one_letter_code
_entity_poly.pdbx_strand_id
1 'polypeptide(L)'
;MHFLVLFSVALLHLVIAPYTKVEESFNIQAVHDILYHGCNFTSYDHQSFPGPVPRTFIGPLSLATATWPLSLLLLLGDRHSWWVMLYAVRCTLAALLCWSLTAYTRSVGQVFGRSAANFLVAILASQFHVLFYASRPLPNVFGMALVMQAAAQLFQGRYGGFIAWSGAAIVLFRSELAMLCGPALIYLLVTRRLRFGDAAKVAATTGLACLAATVAIDSLFWGRPVWPELEVFLFNTVQNRSSQWGTQPFLWYFYSALPRCLLLSGLFLPLAAYLNRRTRPIIAGCLVFVLLYSCLPHKELRFVLYIVPLLNTRLPGCAQLFLVTEGNPSLGAASGGW
;
A
#
# COMPACT_ATOMS: atom_id res chain seq x y z
N MET A 1 16.65 11.06 7.32
CA MET A 1 16.11 12.04 6.37
C MET A 1 14.84 11.56 5.65
N HIS A 2 14.83 10.46 4.89
CA HIS A 2 13.65 10.05 4.08
C HIS A 2 12.33 9.99 4.87
N PHE A 3 12.33 9.28 6.00
CA PHE A 3 11.14 9.15 6.86
C PHE A 3 10.60 10.52 7.28
N LEU A 4 11.48 11.40 7.77
CA LEU A 4 11.09 12.73 8.25
C LEU A 4 10.45 13.56 7.13
N VAL A 5 11.01 13.54 5.92
CA VAL A 5 10.45 14.28 4.78
C VAL A 5 9.05 13.76 4.43
N LEU A 6 8.90 12.44 4.26
CA LEU A 6 7.61 11.84 3.90
C LEU A 6 6.57 12.04 5.00
N PHE A 7 6.97 11.87 6.27
CA PHE A 7 6.10 11.99 7.41
C PHE A 7 5.65 13.44 7.65
N SER A 8 6.55 14.42 7.53
CA SER A 8 6.18 15.83 7.65
C SER A 8 5.15 16.25 6.59
N VAL A 9 5.30 15.78 5.35
CA VAL A 9 4.31 16.06 4.29
C VAL A 9 2.99 15.34 4.55
N ALA A 10 3.01 14.09 5.06
CA ALA A 10 1.79 13.38 5.45
C ALA A 10 1.06 14.09 6.61
N LEU A 11 1.80 14.60 7.60
CA LEU A 11 1.24 15.40 8.70
C LEU A 11 0.65 16.72 8.21
N LEU A 12 1.30 17.40 7.27
CA LEU A 12 0.78 18.62 6.67
C LEU A 12 -0.59 18.36 6.01
N HIS A 13 -0.73 17.28 5.23
CA HIS A 13 -2.02 16.90 4.65
C HIS A 13 -3.06 16.53 5.72
N LEU A 14 -2.66 15.90 6.82
CA LEU A 14 -3.55 15.59 7.94
C LEU A 14 -4.11 16.86 8.60
N VAL A 15 -3.27 17.88 8.81
CA VAL A 15 -3.69 19.16 9.40
C VAL A 15 -4.57 19.97 8.45
N ILE A 16 -4.21 20.03 7.16
CA ILE A 16 -4.98 20.81 6.17
C ILE A 16 -6.32 20.14 5.83
N ALA A 17 -6.38 18.81 5.83
CA ALA A 17 -7.58 18.04 5.47
C ALA A 17 -7.99 17.07 6.60
N PRO A 18 -8.50 17.59 7.73
CA PRO A 18 -8.77 16.81 8.93
C PRO A 18 -10.01 15.93 8.83
N TYR A 19 -10.92 16.23 7.89
CA TYR A 19 -12.16 15.49 7.71
C TYR A 19 -11.97 14.12 7.03
N THR A 20 -12.80 13.16 7.44
CA THR A 20 -12.82 11.77 6.96
C THR A 20 -13.74 11.64 5.76
N LYS A 21 -13.34 10.83 4.77
CA LYS A 21 -14.25 10.44 3.69
C LYS A 21 -15.16 9.29 4.12
N VAL A 22 -16.27 9.11 3.40
CA VAL A 22 -17.25 8.05 3.66
C VAL A 22 -16.60 6.67 3.64
N GLU A 23 -15.61 6.44 2.78
CA GLU A 23 -14.98 5.14 2.64
C GLU A 23 -13.94 4.83 3.73
N GLU A 24 -13.62 5.80 4.60
CA GLU A 24 -12.79 5.63 5.80
C GLU A 24 -13.63 5.23 7.01
N SER A 25 -14.97 5.40 6.94
CA SER A 25 -15.91 5.26 8.06
C SER A 25 -15.73 3.96 8.83
N PHE A 26 -15.82 2.81 8.16
CA PHE A 26 -15.71 1.51 8.82
C PHE A 26 -14.44 1.39 9.67
N ASN A 27 -13.27 1.70 9.11
CA ASN A 27 -12.02 1.53 9.86
C ASN A 27 -11.86 2.59 10.95
N ILE A 28 -12.35 3.82 10.74
CA ILE A 28 -12.36 4.85 11.79
C ILE A 28 -13.21 4.40 12.97
N GLN A 29 -14.45 3.96 12.70
CA GLN A 29 -15.38 3.53 13.75
C GLN A 29 -14.88 2.25 14.42
N ALA A 30 -14.38 1.27 13.66
CA ALA A 30 -13.80 0.07 14.25
C ALA A 30 -12.61 0.37 15.18
N VAL A 31 -11.72 1.31 14.83
CA VAL A 31 -10.64 1.73 15.73
C VAL A 31 -11.20 2.43 16.96
N HIS A 32 -12.18 3.32 16.79
CA HIS A 32 -12.85 3.97 17.90
C HIS A 32 -13.46 2.93 18.86
N ASP A 33 -14.23 1.98 18.35
CA ASP A 33 -14.93 1.01 19.17
C ASP A 33 -13.95 0.09 19.92
N ILE A 34 -12.85 -0.30 19.30
CA ILE A 34 -11.79 -1.06 19.97
C ILE A 34 -11.16 -0.25 21.11
N LEU A 35 -10.90 1.04 20.91
CA LEU A 35 -10.25 1.90 21.91
C LEU A 35 -11.17 2.32 23.05
N TYR A 36 -12.46 2.56 22.78
CA TYR A 36 -13.42 3.10 23.75
C TYR A 36 -14.35 2.04 24.35
N HIS A 37 -14.81 1.07 23.55
CA HIS A 37 -15.72 0.01 24.01
C HIS A 37 -14.99 -1.30 24.35
N GLY A 38 -13.76 -1.50 23.89
CA GLY A 38 -12.95 -2.67 24.23
C GLY A 38 -13.67 -3.97 23.88
N CYS A 39 -13.88 -4.87 24.84
CA CYS A 39 -14.55 -6.16 24.61
C CYS A 39 -16.09 -6.08 24.59
N ASN A 40 -16.68 -4.89 24.74
CA ASN A 40 -18.13 -4.73 24.67
C ASN A 40 -18.62 -4.70 23.21
N PHE A 41 -18.67 -5.87 22.57
CA PHE A 41 -19.00 -6.02 21.15
C PHE A 41 -20.43 -5.56 20.79
N THR A 42 -21.35 -5.51 21.76
CA THR A 42 -22.73 -5.04 21.50
C THR A 42 -22.83 -3.55 21.22
N SER A 43 -21.83 -2.77 21.63
CA SER A 43 -21.79 -1.31 21.43
C SER A 43 -21.06 -0.89 20.14
N TYR A 44 -20.64 -1.85 19.32
CA TYR A 44 -19.88 -1.54 18.11
C TYR A 44 -20.79 -1.08 16.97
N ASP A 45 -20.33 -0.09 16.20
CA ASP A 45 -21.07 0.57 15.12
C ASP A 45 -21.51 -0.42 14.02
N HIS A 46 -20.65 -1.40 13.68
CA HIS A 46 -20.92 -2.37 12.62
C HIS A 46 -22.10 -3.31 12.91
N GLN A 47 -22.53 -3.43 14.18
CA GLN A 47 -23.73 -4.19 14.53
C GLN A 47 -25.00 -3.46 14.09
N SER A 48 -25.00 -2.12 14.18
CA SER A 48 -26.10 -1.28 13.73
C SER A 48 -26.00 -0.95 12.24
N PHE A 49 -24.77 -0.79 11.73
CA PHE A 49 -24.46 -0.39 10.36
C PHE A 49 -23.43 -1.33 9.70
N PRO A 50 -23.78 -2.60 9.43
CA PRO A 50 -22.84 -3.61 8.92
C PRO A 50 -22.30 -3.34 7.51
N GLY A 51 -22.92 -2.41 6.76
CA GLY A 51 -22.61 -2.18 5.36
C GLY A 51 -22.98 -3.39 4.46
N PRO A 52 -22.64 -3.33 3.16
CA PRO A 52 -23.06 -4.37 2.21
C PRO A 52 -22.22 -5.65 2.27
N VAL A 53 -20.97 -5.56 2.74
CA VAL A 53 -20.01 -6.68 2.79
C VAL A 53 -19.13 -6.48 4.02
N PRO A 54 -18.83 -7.53 4.80
CA PRO A 54 -17.93 -7.43 5.93
C PRO A 54 -16.55 -6.91 5.51
N ARG A 55 -15.95 -6.15 6.40
CA ARG A 55 -14.58 -5.63 6.29
C ARG A 55 -13.75 -6.23 7.41
N THR A 56 -12.45 -6.38 7.17
CA THR A 56 -11.55 -6.94 8.18
C THR A 56 -11.30 -5.96 9.32
N PHE A 57 -11.33 -6.48 10.54
CA PHE A 57 -10.93 -5.83 11.78
C PHE A 57 -9.41 -5.90 12.01
N ILE A 58 -8.65 -6.66 11.23
CA ILE A 58 -7.18 -6.75 11.42
C ILE A 58 -6.52 -5.38 11.30
N GLY A 59 -6.87 -4.60 10.27
CA GLY A 59 -6.35 -3.24 10.09
C GLY A 59 -6.66 -2.35 11.28
N PRO A 60 -7.95 -2.14 11.60
CA PRO A 60 -8.37 -1.40 12.79
C PRO A 60 -7.73 -1.88 14.10
N LEU A 61 -7.68 -3.18 14.36
CA LEU A 61 -7.08 -3.75 15.57
C LEU A 61 -5.58 -3.47 15.65
N SER A 62 -4.85 -3.68 14.54
CA SER A 62 -3.42 -3.37 14.48
C SER A 62 -3.13 -1.89 14.69
N LEU A 63 -4.02 -1.02 14.21
CA LEU A 63 -3.88 0.43 14.36
C LEU A 63 -4.23 0.88 15.79
N ALA A 64 -5.33 0.39 16.35
CA ALA A 64 -5.74 0.65 17.73
C ALA A 64 -4.67 0.21 18.72
N THR A 65 -4.12 -1.00 18.56
CA THR A 65 -3.03 -1.51 19.42
C THR A 65 -1.76 -0.67 19.30
N ALA A 66 -1.40 -0.22 18.10
CA ALA A 66 -0.26 0.68 17.90
C ALA A 66 -0.48 2.09 18.48
N THR A 67 -1.72 2.57 18.54
CA THR A 67 -2.09 3.87 19.12
C THR A 67 -2.36 3.79 20.63
N TRP A 68 -2.60 2.61 21.19
CA TRP A 68 -2.95 2.41 22.60
C TRP A 68 -1.99 3.03 23.63
N PRO A 69 -0.65 2.96 23.47
CA PRO A 69 0.25 3.63 24.41
C PRO A 69 0.06 5.16 24.41
N LEU A 70 -0.25 5.73 23.25
CA LEU A 70 -0.51 7.16 23.12
C LEU A 70 -1.87 7.54 23.71
N SER A 71 -2.88 6.67 23.63
CA SER A 71 -4.16 6.91 24.29
C SER A 71 -4.01 6.98 25.80
N LEU A 72 -3.23 6.10 26.42
CA LEU A 72 -2.93 6.14 27.87
C LEU A 72 -2.31 7.47 28.32
N LEU A 73 -1.38 8.02 27.55
CA LEU A 73 -0.77 9.32 27.87
C LEU A 73 -1.77 10.47 27.78
N LEU A 74 -2.73 10.40 26.86
CA LEU A 74 -3.79 11.39 26.70
C LEU A 74 -4.86 11.28 27.79
N LEU A 75 -5.10 10.06 28.30
CA LEU A 75 -6.01 9.78 29.42
C LEU A 75 -5.53 10.41 30.74
N LEU A 76 -4.22 10.48 30.98
CA LEU A 76 -3.65 11.15 32.17
C LEU A 76 -3.93 12.67 32.22
N GLY A 77 -4.34 13.26 31.10
CA GLY A 77 -4.58 14.70 30.98
C GLY A 77 -6.05 15.13 31.05
N ASP A 78 -6.99 14.25 31.40
CA ASP A 78 -8.45 14.50 31.41
C ASP A 78 -9.03 14.97 30.04
N ARG A 79 -8.27 14.77 28.94
CA ARG A 79 -8.64 15.20 27.60
C ARG A 79 -9.11 14.03 26.76
N HIS A 80 -10.31 13.52 27.05
CA HIS A 80 -11.06 12.62 26.18
C HIS A 80 -11.64 13.34 24.94
N SER A 81 -10.84 14.17 24.27
CA SER A 81 -11.29 14.79 23.03
C SER A 81 -11.15 13.76 21.91
N TRP A 82 -12.29 13.32 21.38
CA TRP A 82 -12.37 12.40 20.24
C TRP A 82 -11.54 12.90 19.04
N TRP A 83 -11.42 14.22 18.87
CA TRP A 83 -10.54 14.83 17.88
C TRP A 83 -9.07 14.46 18.09
N VAL A 84 -8.57 14.53 19.32
CA VAL A 84 -7.17 14.22 19.63
C VAL A 84 -6.88 12.75 19.34
N MET A 85 -7.81 11.85 19.69
CA MET A 85 -7.68 10.43 19.38
C MET A 85 -7.70 10.17 17.87
N LEU A 86 -8.58 10.85 17.13
CA LEU A 86 -8.63 10.78 15.68
C LEU A 86 -7.30 11.20 15.05
N TYR A 87 -6.71 12.32 15.48
CA TYR A 87 -5.38 12.73 15.01
C TYR A 87 -4.31 11.72 15.40
N ALA A 88 -4.32 11.19 16.62
CA ALA A 88 -3.36 10.19 17.08
C ALA A 88 -3.38 8.93 16.21
N VAL A 89 -4.55 8.36 15.98
CA VAL A 89 -4.77 7.18 15.11
C VAL A 89 -4.27 7.45 13.69
N ARG A 90 -4.63 8.60 13.11
CA ARG A 90 -4.23 8.97 11.75
C ARG A 90 -2.73 9.25 11.62
N CYS A 91 -2.10 9.83 12.65
CA CYS A 91 -0.66 9.99 12.76
C CYS A 91 0.06 8.64 12.82
N THR A 92 -0.44 7.69 13.63
CA THR A 92 0.13 6.34 13.72
C THR A 92 0.08 5.64 12.36
N LEU A 93 -1.05 5.71 11.65
CA LEU A 93 -1.17 5.12 10.32
C LEU A 93 -0.21 5.76 9.31
N ALA A 94 -0.12 7.10 9.31
CA ALA A 94 0.84 7.82 8.47
C ALA A 94 2.28 7.40 8.75
N ALA A 95 2.65 7.24 10.03
CA ALA A 95 3.97 6.77 10.42
C ALA A 95 4.24 5.34 9.92
N LEU A 96 3.29 4.42 10.03
CA LEU A 96 3.43 3.04 9.53
C LEU A 96 3.63 2.98 8.01
N LEU A 97 2.87 3.78 7.24
CA LEU A 97 3.06 3.86 5.80
C LEU A 97 4.40 4.52 5.44
N CYS A 98 4.75 5.64 6.09
CA CYS A 98 6.02 6.33 5.86
C CYS A 98 7.23 5.47 6.23
N TRP A 99 7.12 4.61 7.25
CA TRP A 99 8.13 3.61 7.59
C TRP A 99 8.33 2.61 6.44
N SER A 100 7.23 2.10 5.88
CA SER A 100 7.25 1.17 4.75
C SER A 100 7.77 1.80 3.46
N LEU A 101 7.38 3.03 3.15
CA LEU A 101 7.94 3.82 2.05
C LEU A 101 9.43 4.13 2.26
N THR A 102 9.86 4.33 3.50
CA THR A 102 11.28 4.54 3.82
C THR A 102 12.09 3.26 3.61
N ALA A 103 11.57 2.10 4.01
CA ALA A 103 12.20 0.81 3.72
C ALA A 103 12.32 0.58 2.21
N TYR A 104 11.26 0.90 1.46
CA TYR A 104 11.26 0.84 0.01
C TYR A 104 12.32 1.75 -0.63
N THR A 105 12.29 3.05 -0.33
CA THR A 105 13.24 4.04 -0.89
C THR A 105 14.69 3.72 -0.54
N ARG A 106 14.97 3.20 0.65
CA ARG A 106 16.31 2.72 1.02
C ARG A 106 16.75 1.53 0.17
N SER A 107 15.86 0.58 -0.09
CA SER A 107 16.14 -0.59 -0.93
C SER A 107 16.40 -0.19 -2.38
N VAL A 108 15.62 0.76 -2.90
CA VAL A 108 15.86 1.40 -4.20
C VAL A 108 17.25 2.06 -4.23
N GLY A 109 17.63 2.75 -3.15
CA GLY A 109 18.95 3.38 -3.03
C GLY A 109 20.12 2.42 -2.98
N GLN A 110 19.92 1.19 -2.49
CA GLN A 110 20.93 0.13 -2.54
C GLN A 110 21.16 -0.38 -3.97
N VAL A 111 20.09 -0.44 -4.78
CA VAL A 111 20.16 -0.97 -6.16
C VAL A 111 20.55 0.09 -7.19
N PHE A 112 20.12 1.33 -7.01
CA PHE A 112 20.29 2.42 -7.97
C PHE A 112 21.10 3.62 -7.46
N GLY A 113 21.59 3.58 -6.22
CA GLY A 113 22.40 4.63 -5.61
C GLY A 113 21.60 5.63 -4.76
N ARG A 114 22.30 6.32 -3.85
CA ARG A 114 21.70 7.26 -2.88
C ARG A 114 20.95 8.41 -3.55
N SER A 115 21.49 8.96 -4.63
CA SER A 115 20.84 10.06 -5.36
C SER A 115 19.48 9.63 -5.93
N ALA A 116 19.37 8.41 -6.46
CA ALA A 116 18.11 7.88 -6.98
C ALA A 116 17.04 7.81 -5.87
N ALA A 117 17.43 7.36 -4.68
CA ALA A 117 16.52 7.32 -3.55
C ALA A 117 16.08 8.71 -3.06
N ASN A 118 17.01 9.68 -3.00
CA ASN A 118 16.70 11.06 -2.61
C ASN A 118 15.70 11.71 -3.57
N PHE A 119 15.90 11.56 -4.87
CA PHE A 119 14.97 12.07 -5.88
C PHE A 119 13.61 11.34 -5.83
N LEU A 120 13.59 10.03 -5.60
CA LEU A 120 12.34 9.30 -5.41
C LEU A 120 11.55 9.87 -4.22
N VAL A 121 12.23 10.15 -3.10
CA VAL A 121 11.60 10.81 -1.94
C VAL A 121 11.09 12.19 -2.30
N ALA A 122 11.85 12.99 -3.05
CA ALA A 122 11.43 14.32 -3.49
C ALA A 122 10.18 14.27 -4.41
N ILE A 123 10.10 13.30 -5.32
CA ILE A 123 8.93 13.08 -6.19
C ILE A 123 7.72 12.66 -5.34
N LEU A 124 7.90 11.73 -4.41
CA LEU A 124 6.81 11.28 -3.54
C LEU A 124 6.33 12.39 -2.60
N ALA A 125 7.24 13.26 -2.14
CA ALA A 125 6.91 14.42 -1.32
C ALA A 125 6.17 15.52 -2.08
N SER A 126 6.40 15.65 -3.39
CA SER A 126 5.71 16.64 -4.23
C SER A 126 4.40 16.14 -4.83
N GLN A 127 4.22 14.82 -4.95
CA GLN A 127 2.98 14.22 -5.42
C GLN A 127 1.91 14.24 -4.33
N PHE A 128 0.71 14.71 -4.70
CA PHE A 128 -0.41 14.83 -3.77
C PHE A 128 -0.88 13.48 -3.21
N HIS A 129 -1.13 12.50 -4.08
CA HIS A 129 -1.98 11.36 -3.73
C HIS A 129 -1.41 10.43 -2.65
N VAL A 130 -0.16 9.96 -2.77
CA VAL A 130 0.38 8.92 -1.85
C VAL A 130 0.40 9.41 -0.41
N LEU A 131 0.92 10.62 -0.17
CA LEU A 131 1.05 11.18 1.18
C LEU A 131 -0.25 11.79 1.70
N PHE A 132 -1.15 12.27 0.83
CA PHE A 132 -2.50 12.64 1.22
C PHE A 132 -3.31 11.46 1.78
N TYR A 133 -3.18 10.27 1.17
CA TYR A 133 -3.85 9.07 1.64
C TYR A 133 -3.15 8.40 2.83
N ALA A 134 -1.90 8.75 3.13
CA ALA A 134 -1.10 8.07 4.16
C ALA A 134 -1.73 8.06 5.56
N SER A 135 -2.48 9.11 5.92
CA SER A 135 -3.13 9.24 7.22
C SER A 135 -4.59 8.78 7.23
N ARG A 136 -5.11 8.25 6.12
CA ARG A 136 -6.53 7.88 5.95
C ARG A 136 -6.67 6.37 6.05
N PRO A 137 -7.47 5.83 6.99
CA PRO A 137 -7.57 4.38 7.21
C PRO A 137 -8.45 3.73 6.16
N LEU A 138 -7.94 3.68 4.94
CA LEU A 138 -8.49 2.92 3.84
C LEU A 138 -7.84 1.53 3.85
N PRO A 139 -8.57 0.46 3.47
CA PRO A 139 -7.93 -0.84 3.30
C PRO A 139 -6.79 -0.80 2.25
N ASN A 140 -6.86 0.12 1.28
CA ASN A 140 -5.77 0.41 0.35
C ASN A 140 -4.49 0.87 1.05
N VAL A 141 -4.60 1.63 2.14
CA VAL A 141 -3.44 2.22 2.83
C VAL A 141 -2.75 1.16 3.68
N PHE A 142 -3.53 0.29 4.34
CA PHE A 142 -3.01 -0.91 5.00
C PHE A 142 -2.34 -1.85 3.99
N GLY A 143 -3.00 -2.15 2.88
CA GLY A 143 -2.44 -2.96 1.79
C GLY A 143 -1.16 -2.34 1.21
N MET A 144 -1.14 -1.01 1.01
CA MET A 144 0.03 -0.28 0.54
C MET A 144 1.23 -0.43 1.48
N ALA A 145 1.03 -0.32 2.80
CA ALA A 145 2.13 -0.46 3.75
C ALA A 145 2.81 -1.83 3.60
N LEU A 146 2.03 -2.90 3.48
CA LEU A 146 2.54 -4.26 3.27
C LEU A 146 3.18 -4.44 1.88
N VAL A 147 2.58 -3.89 0.82
CA VAL A 147 3.13 -3.97 -0.55
C VAL A 147 4.45 -3.22 -0.65
N MET A 148 4.62 -2.08 0.03
CA MET A 148 5.89 -1.35 0.03
C MET A 148 6.99 -2.13 0.78
N GLN A 149 6.63 -2.88 1.83
CA GLN A 149 7.56 -3.83 2.47
C GLN A 149 7.90 -5.00 1.54
N ALA A 150 6.89 -5.58 0.88
CA ALA A 150 7.12 -6.64 -0.10
C ALA A 150 8.05 -6.17 -1.22
N ALA A 151 7.81 -4.98 -1.77
CA ALA A 151 8.65 -4.37 -2.78
C ALA A 151 10.07 -4.10 -2.25
N ALA A 152 10.23 -3.60 -1.04
CA ALA A 152 11.56 -3.41 -0.42
C ALA A 152 12.35 -4.73 -0.37
N GLN A 153 11.71 -5.82 0.10
CA GLN A 153 12.33 -7.15 0.16
C GLN A 153 12.64 -7.70 -1.23
N LEU A 154 11.76 -7.43 -2.21
CA LEU A 154 12.01 -7.73 -3.61
C LEU A 154 13.29 -7.04 -4.06
N PHE A 155 13.44 -5.72 -3.95
CA PHE A 155 14.69 -5.04 -4.34
C PHE A 155 15.95 -5.54 -3.62
N GLN A 156 15.82 -6.05 -2.39
CA GLN A 156 16.93 -6.59 -1.61
C GLN A 156 17.35 -8.03 -1.96
N GLY A 157 16.68 -8.72 -2.90
CA GLY A 157 16.98 -10.15 -3.14
C GLY A 157 16.30 -11.12 -2.18
N ARG A 158 15.45 -10.63 -1.26
CA ARG A 158 14.87 -11.43 -0.17
C ARG A 158 13.49 -11.94 -0.56
N TYR A 159 13.48 -12.95 -1.44
CA TYR A 159 12.24 -13.48 -2.05
C TYR A 159 11.24 -14.07 -1.05
N GLY A 160 11.71 -14.74 0.01
CA GLY A 160 10.81 -15.24 1.07
C GLY A 160 10.05 -14.10 1.76
N GLY A 161 10.74 -13.00 2.09
CA GLY A 161 10.10 -11.80 2.63
C GLY A 161 9.09 -11.19 1.66
N PHE A 162 9.43 -11.09 0.37
CA PHE A 162 8.50 -10.62 -0.66
C PHE A 162 7.20 -11.44 -0.68
N ILE A 163 7.29 -12.78 -0.67
CA ILE A 163 6.12 -13.67 -0.66
C ILE A 163 5.30 -13.50 0.61
N ALA A 164 5.96 -13.44 1.77
CA ALA A 164 5.25 -13.31 3.05
C ALA A 164 4.47 -11.99 3.14
N TRP A 165 5.13 -10.85 2.84
CA TRP A 165 4.48 -9.53 2.91
C TRP A 165 3.40 -9.35 1.84
N SER A 166 3.62 -9.83 0.60
CA SER A 166 2.60 -9.77 -0.44
C SER A 166 1.43 -10.71 -0.16
N GLY A 167 1.68 -11.91 0.36
CA GLY A 167 0.66 -12.85 0.80
C GLY A 167 -0.21 -12.26 1.91
N ALA A 168 0.39 -11.63 2.92
CA ALA A 168 -0.35 -10.92 3.96
C ALA A 168 -1.21 -9.79 3.39
N ALA A 169 -0.69 -9.00 2.44
CA ALA A 169 -1.47 -7.93 1.80
C ALA A 169 -2.69 -8.47 1.03
N ILE A 170 -2.50 -9.58 0.30
CA ILE A 170 -3.53 -10.21 -0.53
C ILE A 170 -4.61 -10.87 0.33
N VAL A 171 -4.23 -11.66 1.33
CA VAL A 171 -5.17 -12.47 2.13
C VAL A 171 -5.94 -11.62 3.14
N LEU A 172 -5.29 -10.62 3.75
CA LEU A 172 -5.87 -9.85 4.84
C LEU A 172 -6.65 -8.64 4.34
N PHE A 173 -6.16 -7.93 3.32
CA PHE A 173 -6.70 -6.61 2.98
C PHE A 173 -7.32 -6.52 1.59
N ARG A 174 -6.62 -7.04 0.57
CA ARG A 174 -6.89 -6.71 -0.84
C ARG A 174 -6.42 -7.78 -1.81
N SER A 175 -7.35 -8.64 -2.24
CA SER A 175 -7.14 -9.70 -3.20
C SER A 175 -6.68 -9.19 -4.56
N GLU A 176 -7.01 -7.96 -4.95
CA GLU A 176 -6.56 -7.38 -6.23
C GLU A 176 -5.04 -7.22 -6.31
N LEU A 177 -4.35 -7.15 -5.17
CA LEU A 177 -2.89 -7.09 -5.12
C LEU A 177 -2.24 -8.35 -5.70
N ALA A 178 -2.98 -9.45 -5.84
CA ALA A 178 -2.53 -10.63 -6.58
C ALA A 178 -2.25 -10.29 -8.05
N MET A 179 -2.97 -9.33 -8.66
CA MET A 179 -2.71 -8.86 -10.02
C MET A 179 -1.40 -8.06 -10.14
N LEU A 180 -0.90 -7.49 -9.03
CA LEU A 180 0.37 -6.76 -8.99
C LEU A 180 1.54 -7.67 -8.62
N CYS A 181 1.42 -8.42 -7.53
CA CYS A 181 2.48 -9.26 -6.99
C CYS A 181 2.58 -10.63 -7.68
N GLY A 182 1.47 -11.16 -8.21
CA GLY A 182 1.42 -12.45 -8.89
C GLY A 182 2.32 -12.49 -10.15
N PRO A 183 2.21 -11.54 -11.09
CA PRO A 183 3.11 -11.48 -12.24
C PRO A 183 4.59 -11.37 -11.85
N ALA A 184 4.92 -10.62 -10.80
CA ALA A 184 6.28 -10.54 -10.28
C ALA A 184 6.76 -11.89 -9.73
N LEU A 185 5.92 -12.61 -8.98
CA LEU A 185 6.24 -13.96 -8.50
C LEU A 185 6.44 -14.96 -9.65
N ILE A 186 5.55 -14.94 -10.65
CA ILE A 186 5.67 -15.78 -11.85
C ILE A 186 6.99 -15.50 -12.57
N TYR A 187 7.34 -14.21 -12.75
CA TYR A 187 8.62 -13.82 -13.34
C TYR A 187 9.83 -14.41 -12.59
N LEU A 188 9.82 -14.40 -11.25
CA LEU A 188 10.90 -14.98 -10.44
C LEU A 188 11.00 -16.50 -10.58
N LEU A 189 9.87 -17.20 -10.69
CA LEU A 189 9.82 -18.64 -10.90
C LEU A 189 10.30 -19.03 -12.31
N VAL A 190 9.83 -18.32 -13.34
CA VAL A 190 10.21 -18.56 -14.74
C VAL A 190 11.70 -18.27 -14.97
N THR A 191 12.22 -17.21 -14.37
CA THR A 191 13.66 -16.88 -14.44
C THR A 191 14.53 -17.74 -13.52
N ARG A 192 13.93 -18.72 -12.81
CA ARG A 192 14.60 -19.63 -11.86
C ARG A 192 15.39 -18.91 -10.75
N ARG A 193 15.04 -17.65 -10.45
CA ARG A 193 15.58 -16.90 -9.31
C ARG A 193 15.02 -17.38 -7.98
N LEU A 194 13.86 -18.02 -8.02
CA LEU A 194 13.19 -18.62 -6.88
C LEU A 194 12.79 -20.06 -7.21
N ARG A 195 13.10 -21.00 -6.31
CA ARG A 195 12.65 -22.39 -6.44
C ARG A 195 11.18 -22.50 -6.07
N PHE A 196 10.42 -23.27 -6.86
CA PHE A 196 9.00 -23.49 -6.61
C PHE A 196 8.71 -24.04 -5.21
N GLY A 197 9.50 -25.02 -4.75
CA GLY A 197 9.31 -25.60 -3.42
C GLY A 197 9.47 -24.59 -2.27
N ASP A 198 10.45 -23.70 -2.37
CA ASP A 198 10.68 -22.66 -1.36
C ASP A 198 9.58 -21.59 -1.42
N ALA A 199 9.16 -21.21 -2.63
CA ALA A 199 8.02 -20.31 -2.84
C ALA A 199 6.73 -20.87 -2.22
N ALA A 200 6.42 -22.14 -2.52
CA ALA A 200 5.22 -22.82 -2.04
C ALA A 200 5.22 -22.95 -0.52
N LYS A 201 6.36 -23.29 0.10
CA LYS A 201 6.48 -23.36 1.57
C LYS A 201 6.16 -22.01 2.22
N VAL A 202 6.78 -20.92 1.76
CA VAL A 202 6.56 -19.60 2.35
C VAL A 202 5.13 -19.10 2.09
N ALA A 203 4.62 -19.30 0.88
CA ALA A 203 3.26 -18.92 0.52
C ALA A 203 2.21 -19.70 1.32
N ALA A 204 2.39 -21.01 1.48
CA ALA A 204 1.46 -21.85 2.25
C ALA A 204 1.51 -21.50 3.74
N THR A 205 2.69 -21.39 4.34
CA THR A 205 2.83 -21.06 5.77
C THR A 205 2.28 -19.66 6.07
N THR A 206 2.64 -18.66 5.27
CA THR A 206 2.15 -17.29 5.46
C THR A 206 0.65 -17.19 5.16
N GLY A 207 0.20 -17.80 4.06
CA GLY A 207 -1.20 -17.80 3.65
C GLY A 207 -2.10 -18.46 4.69
N LEU A 208 -1.72 -19.61 5.23
CA LEU A 208 -2.46 -20.30 6.29
C LEU A 208 -2.45 -19.49 7.59
N ALA A 209 -1.31 -18.91 7.98
CA ALA A 209 -1.24 -18.08 9.19
C ALA A 209 -2.12 -16.83 9.08
N CYS A 210 -2.07 -16.13 7.94
CA CYS A 210 -2.92 -14.97 7.67
C CYS A 210 -4.39 -15.35 7.59
N LEU A 211 -4.73 -16.45 6.92
CA LEU A 211 -6.10 -16.96 6.82
C LEU A 211 -6.66 -17.33 8.19
N ALA A 212 -5.87 -18.04 9.01
CA ALA A 212 -6.27 -18.37 10.38
C ALA A 212 -6.49 -17.11 11.22
N ALA A 213 -5.62 -16.11 11.08
CA ALA A 213 -5.75 -14.83 11.79
C ALA A 213 -7.02 -14.05 11.39
N THR A 214 -7.30 -13.89 10.09
CA THR A 214 -8.52 -13.20 9.62
C THR A 214 -9.76 -13.97 10.00
N VAL A 215 -9.81 -15.28 9.80
CA VAL A 215 -10.99 -16.07 10.19
C VAL A 215 -11.21 -15.99 11.70
N ALA A 216 -10.18 -16.14 12.54
CA ALA A 216 -10.35 -16.10 13.98
C ALA A 216 -10.79 -14.71 14.49
N ILE A 217 -10.08 -13.65 14.07
CA ILE A 217 -10.35 -12.28 14.53
C ILE A 217 -11.66 -11.77 13.96
N ASP A 218 -11.85 -11.87 12.65
CA ASP A 218 -13.03 -11.31 12.00
C ASP A 218 -14.28 -12.07 12.39
N SER A 219 -14.22 -13.40 12.57
CA SER A 219 -15.40 -14.16 13.03
C SER A 219 -15.81 -13.81 14.46
N LEU A 220 -14.85 -13.42 15.30
CA LEU A 220 -15.14 -12.92 16.65
C LEU A 220 -15.91 -11.61 16.60
N PHE A 221 -15.43 -10.62 15.82
CA PHE A 221 -16.08 -9.31 15.74
C PHE A 221 -17.41 -9.35 14.98
N TRP A 222 -17.53 -10.17 13.95
CA TRP A 222 -18.76 -10.31 13.15
C TRP A 222 -19.78 -11.29 13.74
N GLY A 223 -19.42 -12.04 14.80
CA GLY A 223 -20.32 -13.01 15.45
C GLY A 223 -20.70 -14.21 14.58
N ARG A 224 -20.03 -14.42 13.45
CA ARG A 224 -20.23 -15.54 12.51
C ARG A 224 -18.92 -15.90 11.83
N PRO A 225 -18.72 -17.17 11.41
CA PRO A 225 -17.58 -17.54 10.58
C PRO A 225 -17.51 -16.68 9.32
N VAL A 226 -16.44 -15.91 9.15
CA VAL A 226 -16.26 -15.01 8.02
C VAL A 226 -14.79 -14.90 7.62
N TRP A 227 -14.57 -14.88 6.30
CA TRP A 227 -13.34 -14.37 5.71
C TRP A 227 -13.72 -13.14 4.87
N PRO A 228 -13.53 -11.92 5.40
CA PRO A 228 -14.05 -10.71 4.77
C PRO A 228 -13.58 -10.52 3.33
N GLU A 229 -12.30 -10.78 3.06
CA GLU A 229 -11.74 -10.59 1.73
C GLU A 229 -12.31 -11.58 0.69
N LEU A 230 -12.62 -12.81 1.10
CA LEU A 230 -13.30 -13.76 0.23
C LEU A 230 -14.73 -13.30 -0.11
N GLU A 231 -15.49 -12.81 0.88
CA GLU A 231 -16.84 -12.29 0.62
C GLU A 231 -16.79 -11.06 -0.31
N VAL A 232 -15.81 -10.17 -0.13
CA VAL A 232 -15.57 -9.03 -1.02
C VAL A 232 -15.23 -9.49 -2.44
N PHE A 233 -14.39 -10.50 -2.58
CA PHE A 233 -14.03 -11.07 -3.88
C PHE A 233 -15.24 -11.69 -4.58
N LEU A 234 -16.01 -12.53 -3.87
CA LEU A 234 -17.22 -13.15 -4.42
C LEU A 234 -18.27 -12.10 -4.82
N PHE A 235 -18.49 -11.09 -3.97
CA PHE A 235 -19.45 -10.03 -4.23
C PHE A 235 -19.08 -9.20 -5.46
N ASN A 236 -17.81 -8.81 -5.59
CA ASN A 236 -17.39 -7.92 -6.67
C ASN A 236 -17.09 -8.63 -7.98
N THR A 237 -16.42 -9.78 -7.92
CA THR A 237 -15.91 -10.48 -9.10
C THR A 237 -16.90 -11.53 -9.60
N VAL A 238 -17.51 -12.32 -8.71
CA VAL A 238 -18.40 -13.42 -9.12
C VAL A 238 -19.83 -12.91 -9.34
N GLN A 239 -20.35 -12.09 -8.42
CA GLN A 239 -21.70 -11.53 -8.54
C GLN A 239 -21.77 -10.27 -9.41
N ASN A 240 -20.62 -9.79 -9.89
CA ASN A 240 -20.47 -8.60 -10.75
C ASN A 240 -21.19 -7.34 -10.22
N ARG A 241 -21.33 -7.23 -8.89
CA ARG A 241 -22.06 -6.12 -8.27
C ARG A 241 -21.31 -4.82 -8.39
N SER A 242 -19.98 -4.85 -8.54
CA SER A 242 -19.12 -3.66 -8.65
C SER A 242 -19.65 -2.54 -9.58
N SER A 243 -20.34 -2.90 -10.66
CA SER A 243 -21.02 -1.96 -11.57
C SER A 243 -22.03 -1.00 -10.91
N GLN A 244 -22.65 -1.37 -9.78
CA GLN A 244 -23.64 -0.54 -9.07
C GLN A 244 -23.01 0.69 -8.40
N TRP A 245 -21.68 0.73 -8.26
CA TRP A 245 -20.92 1.86 -7.71
C TRP A 245 -20.42 2.81 -8.81
N GLY A 246 -21.02 2.73 -9.99
CA GLY A 246 -20.65 3.51 -11.18
C GLY A 246 -19.55 2.85 -12.00
N THR A 247 -19.62 3.03 -13.31
CA THR A 247 -18.70 2.43 -14.28
C THR A 247 -17.89 3.49 -14.99
N GLN A 248 -16.65 3.15 -15.35
CA GLN A 248 -15.78 4.00 -16.16
C GLN A 248 -15.21 3.22 -17.35
N PRO A 249 -14.88 3.89 -18.48
CA PRO A 249 -14.30 3.24 -19.65
C PRO A 249 -13.04 2.45 -19.32
N PHE A 250 -12.72 1.43 -20.14
CA PHE A 250 -11.56 0.56 -19.95
C PHE A 250 -10.25 1.35 -19.76
N LEU A 251 -10.03 2.39 -20.57
CA LEU A 251 -8.80 3.19 -20.55
C LEU A 251 -8.76 4.29 -19.48
N TRP A 252 -9.76 4.40 -18.61
CA TRP A 252 -9.86 5.48 -17.61
C TRP A 252 -8.61 5.63 -16.74
N TYR A 253 -7.99 4.52 -16.36
CA TYR A 253 -6.74 4.57 -15.61
C TYR A 253 -5.61 5.26 -16.39
N PHE A 254 -5.53 5.07 -17.70
CA PHE A 254 -4.47 5.62 -18.55
C PHE A 254 -4.62 7.11 -18.82
N TYR A 255 -5.83 7.57 -19.18
CA TYR A 255 -6.03 8.99 -19.52
C TYR A 255 -6.38 9.86 -18.31
N SER A 256 -6.81 9.29 -17.18
CA SER A 256 -7.28 10.06 -16.02
C SER A 256 -6.52 9.77 -14.72
N ALA A 257 -6.42 8.51 -14.29
CA ALA A 257 -5.85 8.21 -12.98
C ALA A 257 -4.32 8.36 -12.94
N LEU A 258 -3.62 7.74 -13.89
CA LEU A 258 -2.16 7.77 -13.96
C LEU A 258 -1.61 9.19 -14.15
N PRO A 259 -2.15 10.04 -15.05
CA PRO A 259 -1.69 11.42 -15.19
C PRO A 259 -1.87 12.24 -13.92
N ARG A 260 -2.99 12.07 -13.20
CA ARG A 260 -3.23 12.74 -11.91
C ARG A 260 -2.31 12.25 -10.80
N CYS A 261 -2.00 10.95 -10.77
CA CYS A 261 -1.10 10.36 -9.78
C CYS A 261 0.36 10.76 -10.00
N LEU A 262 0.81 10.68 -11.24
CA LEU A 262 2.22 10.83 -11.59
C LEU A 262 2.60 12.27 -11.88
N LEU A 263 1.66 13.12 -12.30
CA LEU A 263 1.93 14.49 -12.73
C LEU A 263 3.05 14.49 -13.80
N LEU A 264 3.97 15.45 -13.74
CA LEU A 264 5.12 15.56 -14.65
C LEU A 264 6.01 14.32 -14.67
N SER A 265 6.04 13.57 -13.57
CA SER A 265 6.86 12.36 -13.45
C SER A 265 6.42 11.27 -14.46
N GLY A 266 5.14 11.26 -14.85
CA GLY A 266 4.61 10.32 -15.85
C GLY A 266 5.22 10.49 -17.24
N LEU A 267 5.56 11.72 -17.64
CA LEU A 267 6.12 12.04 -18.97
C LEU A 267 7.49 11.41 -19.19
N PHE A 268 8.24 11.19 -18.11
CA PHE A 268 9.58 10.63 -18.18
C PHE A 268 9.60 9.09 -18.05
N LEU A 269 8.45 8.42 -17.92
CA LEU A 269 8.39 6.95 -17.86
C LEU A 269 8.95 6.28 -19.14
N PRO A 270 8.61 6.70 -20.37
CA PRO A 270 9.18 6.12 -21.59
C PRO A 270 10.70 6.34 -21.65
N LEU A 271 11.16 7.53 -21.27
CA LEU A 271 12.59 7.85 -21.22
C LEU A 271 13.31 6.98 -20.19
N ALA A 272 12.73 6.78 -19.00
CA ALA A 272 13.28 5.92 -17.97
C ALA A 272 13.35 4.44 -18.41
N ALA A 273 12.37 3.97 -19.20
CA ALA A 273 12.38 2.62 -19.78
C ALA A 273 13.41 2.48 -20.91
N TYR A 274 13.62 3.55 -21.69
CA TYR A 274 14.61 3.59 -22.76
C TYR A 274 16.04 3.57 -22.22
N LEU A 275 16.36 4.52 -21.32
CA LEU A 275 17.70 4.73 -20.78
C LEU A 275 18.18 3.61 -19.88
N ASN A 276 17.27 2.91 -19.19
CA ASN A 276 17.65 1.88 -18.27
C ASN A 276 16.83 0.60 -18.43
N ARG A 277 17.51 -0.50 -18.74
CA ARG A 277 16.86 -1.82 -18.88
C ARG A 277 16.29 -2.36 -17.56
N ARG A 278 16.86 -1.98 -16.41
CA ARG A 278 16.42 -2.45 -15.08
C ARG A 278 15.03 -1.95 -14.67
N THR A 279 14.51 -0.88 -15.27
CA THR A 279 13.18 -0.32 -14.95
C THR A 279 12.06 -0.96 -15.75
N ARG A 280 12.38 -1.51 -16.92
CA ARG A 280 11.42 -2.16 -17.81
C ARG A 280 10.56 -3.21 -17.09
N PRO A 281 11.10 -4.16 -16.30
CA PRO A 281 10.25 -5.14 -15.61
C PRO A 281 9.32 -4.50 -14.57
N ILE A 282 9.75 -3.44 -13.88
CA ILE A 282 8.92 -2.73 -12.89
C ILE A 282 7.77 -1.99 -13.60
N ILE A 283 8.09 -1.22 -14.64
CA ILE A 283 7.09 -0.50 -15.43
C ILE A 283 6.12 -1.48 -16.09
N ALA A 284 6.64 -2.55 -16.70
CA ALA A 284 5.81 -3.59 -17.30
C ALA A 284 4.88 -4.25 -16.28
N GLY A 285 5.38 -4.60 -15.08
CA GLY A 285 4.56 -5.16 -14.00
C GLY A 285 3.43 -4.21 -13.57
N CYS A 286 3.73 -2.92 -13.38
CA CYS A 286 2.73 -1.91 -13.07
C CYS A 286 1.69 -1.75 -14.19
N LEU A 287 2.11 -1.74 -15.46
CA LEU A 287 1.21 -1.62 -16.61
C LEU A 287 0.32 -2.85 -16.77
N VAL A 288 0.86 -4.05 -16.57
CA VAL A 288 0.09 -5.31 -16.54
C VAL A 288 -0.97 -5.24 -15.45
N PHE A 289 -0.62 -4.80 -14.24
CA PHE A 289 -1.59 -4.59 -13.17
C PHE A 289 -2.72 -3.63 -13.57
N VAL A 290 -2.38 -2.47 -14.15
CA VAL A 290 -3.41 -1.51 -14.60
C VAL A 290 -4.29 -2.10 -15.70
N LEU A 291 -3.73 -2.83 -16.66
CA LEU A 291 -4.48 -3.47 -17.74
C LEU A 291 -5.46 -4.52 -17.21
N LEU A 292 -5.00 -5.39 -16.30
CA LEU A 292 -5.85 -6.40 -15.67
C LEU A 292 -6.95 -5.75 -14.83
N TYR A 293 -6.61 -4.72 -14.05
CA TYR A 293 -7.58 -4.03 -13.21
C TYR A 293 -8.57 -3.17 -14.03
N SER A 294 -8.16 -2.70 -15.21
CA SER A 294 -9.01 -1.97 -16.16
C SER A 294 -10.19 -2.78 -16.69
N CYS A 295 -10.11 -4.12 -16.63
CA CYS A 295 -11.23 -5.02 -16.97
C CYS A 295 -12.41 -4.90 -15.99
N LEU A 296 -12.18 -4.40 -14.77
CA LEU A 296 -13.26 -4.20 -13.81
C LEU A 296 -14.11 -2.97 -14.18
N PRO A 297 -15.46 -3.06 -14.15
CA PRO A 297 -16.33 -1.96 -14.52
C PRO A 297 -16.13 -0.72 -13.64
N HIS A 298 -16.06 -0.94 -12.33
CA HIS A 298 -15.89 0.12 -11.35
C HIS A 298 -14.41 0.47 -11.18
N LYS A 299 -14.13 1.77 -11.22
CA LYS A 299 -12.75 2.29 -11.20
C LYS A 299 -12.65 3.47 -10.25
N GLU A 300 -11.64 3.42 -9.41
CA GLU A 300 -11.26 4.51 -8.53
C GLU A 300 -9.75 4.66 -8.50
N LEU A 301 -9.29 5.89 -8.28
CA LEU A 301 -7.87 6.22 -8.25
C LEU A 301 -7.13 5.47 -7.13
N ARG A 302 -7.78 5.25 -5.98
CA ARG A 302 -7.15 4.59 -4.84
C ARG A 302 -6.71 3.14 -5.12
N PHE A 303 -7.38 2.46 -6.05
CA PHE A 303 -7.06 1.07 -6.41
C PHE A 303 -5.72 0.93 -7.13
N VAL A 304 -5.21 2.02 -7.72
CA VAL A 304 -3.92 2.03 -8.42
C VAL A 304 -2.85 2.82 -7.67
N LEU A 305 -3.07 3.20 -6.41
CA LEU A 305 -2.04 3.94 -5.67
C LEU A 305 -0.77 3.10 -5.47
N TYR A 306 -0.90 1.78 -5.34
CA TYR A 306 0.22 0.87 -5.03
C TYR A 306 1.38 0.96 -6.02
N ILE A 307 1.06 1.27 -7.28
CA ILE A 307 2.04 1.36 -8.35
C ILE A 307 2.71 2.73 -8.45
N VAL A 308 2.20 3.77 -7.77
CA VAL A 308 2.76 5.13 -7.87
C VAL A 308 4.21 5.17 -7.38
N PRO A 309 4.56 4.65 -6.18
CA PRO A 309 5.97 4.59 -5.77
C PRO A 309 6.83 3.72 -6.70
N LEU A 310 6.28 2.63 -7.23
CA LEU A 310 6.97 1.71 -8.13
C LEU A 310 7.31 2.38 -9.47
N LEU A 311 6.34 3.09 -10.08
CA LEU A 311 6.53 3.82 -11.33
C LEU A 311 7.54 4.96 -11.18
N ASN A 312 7.62 5.58 -10.01
CA ASN A 312 8.57 6.67 -9.74
C ASN A 312 10.04 6.21 -9.57
N THR A 313 10.30 4.90 -9.50
CA THR A 313 11.55 4.33 -8.96
C THR A 313 12.83 4.65 -9.76
N ARG A 314 12.74 5.12 -11.02
CA ARG A 314 13.94 5.57 -11.75
C ARG A 314 13.75 6.73 -12.73
N LEU A 315 12.74 7.54 -12.47
CA LEU A 315 12.72 8.92 -12.95
C LEU A 315 13.99 9.72 -12.52
N PRO A 316 14.57 9.48 -11.32
CA PRO A 316 15.85 10.08 -10.91
C PRO A 316 17.06 9.91 -11.83
N GLY A 317 17.14 8.82 -12.61
CA GLY A 317 18.26 8.59 -13.54
C GLY A 317 18.23 9.52 -14.75
N CYS A 318 17.03 9.97 -15.14
CA CYS A 318 16.85 11.00 -16.17
C CYS A 318 17.24 12.39 -15.63
N ALA A 319 17.04 12.65 -14.33
CA ALA A 319 17.48 13.89 -13.68
C ALA A 319 19.01 13.97 -13.53
N GLN A 320 19.68 12.83 -13.28
CA GLN A 320 21.15 12.77 -13.30
C GLN A 320 21.75 13.11 -14.67
N LEU A 321 21.04 12.89 -15.78
CA LEU A 321 21.49 13.36 -17.09
C LEU A 321 21.62 14.89 -17.18
N PHE A 322 20.86 15.64 -16.36
CA PHE A 322 20.99 17.09 -16.22
C PHE A 322 22.06 17.53 -15.21
N LEU A 323 22.54 16.62 -14.35
CA LEU A 323 23.58 16.89 -13.34
C LEU A 323 24.96 16.35 -13.76
N VAL A 324 25.02 15.37 -14.68
CA VAL A 324 26.26 14.75 -15.19
C VAL A 324 26.99 15.63 -16.22
N THR A 325 26.43 16.79 -16.60
CA THR A 325 27.22 17.84 -17.26
C THR A 325 28.31 18.42 -16.34
N GLU A 326 28.31 18.11 -15.05
CA GLU A 326 29.39 18.45 -14.12
C GLU A 326 29.91 17.21 -13.36
N GLY A 327 30.84 16.47 -13.97
CA GLY A 327 31.85 15.71 -13.21
C GLY A 327 31.89 14.17 -13.34
N ASN A 328 32.90 13.72 -14.10
CA ASN A 328 33.69 12.48 -13.96
C ASN A 328 33.11 11.11 -14.45
N PRO A 329 33.68 10.48 -15.51
CA PRO A 329 33.13 9.31 -16.19
C PRO A 329 33.67 7.94 -15.71
N SER A 330 33.68 7.65 -14.41
CA SER A 330 34.28 6.39 -13.90
C SER A 330 33.40 5.61 -12.92
N LEU A 331 32.21 5.18 -13.34
CA LEU A 331 31.44 4.12 -12.66
C LEU A 331 30.78 3.16 -13.67
N GLY A 332 31.62 2.58 -14.52
CA GLY A 332 31.30 1.35 -15.25
C GLY A 332 31.80 0.14 -14.46
N ALA A 333 30.95 -0.87 -14.31
CA ALA A 333 31.21 -2.18 -13.70
C ALA A 333 31.12 -2.29 -12.16
N ALA A 334 29.94 -2.67 -11.65
CA ALA A 334 29.84 -3.51 -10.47
C ALA A 334 28.48 -4.26 -10.40
N SER A 335 28.59 -5.59 -10.28
CA SER A 335 27.62 -6.58 -9.80
C SER A 335 26.28 -6.77 -10.54
N GLY A 336 26.16 -7.94 -11.16
CA GLY A 336 24.90 -8.55 -11.55
C GLY A 336 24.07 -8.91 -10.32
N GLY A 337 22.86 -8.37 -10.28
CA GLY A 337 21.88 -8.55 -9.23
C GLY A 337 20.74 -7.60 -9.53
N TRP A 338 19.62 -8.17 -9.97
CA TRP A 338 18.44 -7.56 -10.61
C TRP A 338 18.55 -7.30 -12.10
#